data_AF-A0A3D3PBH0-F1
#
_entry.id   AF-A0A3D3PBH0-F1
#
_cell.length_a   1.000
_cell.length_b   1.000
_cell.length_c   1.000
_cell.angle_alpha   90.00
_cell.angle_beta   90.00
_cell.angle_gamma   90.00
#
_symmetry.space_group_name_H-M   'P 1'
#
loop_
_entity.id
_entity.type
_entity.pdbx_description
1 polymer ?
#
loop_
_entity_poly.entity_id
_entity_poly.type
_entity_poly.pdbx_seq_one_letter_code
_entity_poly.pdbx_strand_id
1 'polypeptide(L)'
;DNAPLMLNSFAKSYIINKAAQAATASANVSAVVVNIGGDLVVRGSITEPVKVSDPHADAENDAPLTGLTIHNKAVATSGNYRRGVQIGDHWYSHIVDPRTGQPAEQIISATVVAPNASDAGALATAFNVLSPKESLKLIASVPNAEALIITKEGKHIESK
;
A
#
# COMPACT_ATOMS: atom_id res chain seq x y z
N ASP A 1 -1.58 18.04 25.10
CA ASP A 1 -1.48 17.98 23.63
C ASP A 1 -0.03 18.03 23.13
N ASN A 2 0.75 16.97 23.39
CA ASN A 2 2.17 16.87 23.00
C ASN A 2 2.48 15.56 22.25
N ALA A 3 1.48 14.96 21.59
CA ALA A 3 1.69 13.73 20.84
C ALA A 3 2.57 14.01 19.61
N PRO A 4 3.73 13.34 19.45
CA PRO A 4 4.61 13.55 18.31
C PRO A 4 3.93 13.08 17.02
N LEU A 5 4.10 13.85 15.94
CA LEU A 5 3.63 13.47 14.62
C LEU A 5 4.48 12.33 14.06
N MET A 6 3.82 11.21 13.75
CA MET A 6 4.42 10.07 13.04
C MET A 6 3.85 10.04 11.62
N LEU A 7 4.71 10.28 10.62
CA LEU A 7 4.32 10.37 9.20
C LEU A 7 4.74 9.14 8.38
N ASN A 8 5.25 8.11 9.04
CA ASN A 8 5.83 6.92 8.42
C ASN A 8 4.86 6.16 7.49
N SER A 9 3.54 6.27 7.73
CA SER A 9 2.50 5.57 6.95
C SER A 9 2.28 6.10 5.54
N PHE A 10 2.68 7.33 5.22
CA PHE A 10 2.49 7.92 3.88
C PHE A 10 3.67 8.76 3.40
N ALA A 11 4.70 8.99 4.23
CA ALA A 11 5.85 9.81 3.86
C ALA A 11 6.58 9.28 2.63
N LYS A 12 6.79 7.96 2.51
CA LYS A 12 7.38 7.34 1.31
C LYS A 12 6.58 7.71 0.07
N SER A 13 5.26 7.56 0.15
CA SER A 13 4.33 7.76 -0.94
C SER A 13 4.23 9.24 -1.35
N TYR A 14 4.35 10.16 -0.39
CA TYR A 14 4.52 11.59 -0.67
C TYR A 14 5.83 11.89 -1.41
N ILE A 15 6.94 11.34 -0.92
CA ILE A 15 8.28 11.55 -1.51
C ILE A 15 8.33 11.03 -2.95
N ILE A 16 7.87 9.80 -3.21
CA ILE A 16 7.86 9.25 -4.59
C ILE A 16 6.98 10.07 -5.52
N ASN A 17 5.84 10.59 -5.04
CA ASN A 17 4.97 11.43 -5.86
C ASN A 17 5.68 12.71 -6.28
N LYS A 18 6.39 13.36 -5.34
CA LYS A 18 7.19 14.55 -5.62
C LYS A 18 8.39 14.26 -6.51
N ALA A 19 9.09 13.15 -6.30
CA ALA A 19 10.20 12.73 -7.14
C ALA A 19 9.76 12.47 -8.57
N ALA A 20 8.65 11.75 -8.77
CA ALA A 20 8.10 11.50 -10.10
C ALA A 20 7.66 12.80 -10.79
N GLN A 21 6.98 13.71 -10.07
CA GLN A 21 6.60 15.02 -10.59
C GLN A 21 7.82 15.83 -11.06
N ALA A 22 8.86 15.91 -10.24
CA ALA A 22 10.09 16.62 -10.57
C ALA A 22 10.81 16.01 -11.79
N ALA A 23 10.88 14.67 -11.86
CA ALA A 23 11.45 13.97 -13.00
C ALA A 23 10.67 14.26 -14.29
N THR A 24 9.34 14.17 -14.26
CA THR A 24 8.50 14.45 -15.44
C THR A 24 8.49 15.90 -15.88
N ALA A 25 8.84 16.84 -14.99
CA ALA A 25 8.96 18.25 -15.33
C ALA A 25 10.28 18.58 -16.06
N SER A 26 11.24 17.65 -16.08
CA SER A 26 12.52 17.82 -16.75
C SER A 26 12.37 17.67 -18.27
N ALA A 27 13.09 18.51 -19.02
CA ALA A 27 13.08 18.42 -20.48
C ALA A 27 13.54 17.02 -20.95
N ASN A 28 12.86 16.48 -21.96
CA ASN A 28 13.14 15.17 -22.58
C ASN A 28 12.84 13.92 -21.74
N VAL A 29 12.14 14.03 -20.61
CA VAL A 29 11.61 12.86 -19.88
C VAL A 29 10.20 12.55 -20.37
N SER A 30 10.04 11.46 -21.12
CA SER A 30 8.74 11.00 -21.63
C SER A 30 7.99 10.09 -20.66
N ALA A 31 8.71 9.43 -19.75
CA ALA A 31 8.14 8.54 -18.75
C ALA A 31 9.07 8.35 -17.56
N VAL A 32 8.50 7.96 -16.41
CA VAL A 32 9.26 7.59 -15.21
C VAL A 32 8.55 6.49 -14.42
N VAL A 33 9.34 5.58 -13.88
CA VAL A 33 8.94 4.63 -12.85
C VAL A 33 9.82 4.89 -11.63
N VAL A 34 9.21 5.14 -10.47
CA VAL A 34 9.91 5.32 -9.20
C VAL A 34 9.41 4.28 -8.21
N ASN A 35 10.32 3.55 -7.57
CA ASN A 35 10.00 2.57 -6.52
C ASN A 35 10.77 2.91 -5.24
N ILE A 36 10.08 3.05 -4.11
CA ILE A 36 10.70 3.18 -2.79
C ILE A 36 10.06 2.18 -1.82
N GLY A 37 10.77 1.07 -1.58
CA GLY A 37 10.37 0.07 -0.60
C GLY A 37 8.98 -0.51 -0.87
N GLY A 38 8.70 -0.83 -2.15
CA GLY A 38 7.46 -1.46 -2.60
C GLY A 38 6.36 -0.49 -3.03
N ASP A 39 6.47 0.80 -2.72
CA ASP A 39 5.55 1.81 -3.24
C ASP A 39 6.07 2.28 -4.61
N LEU A 40 5.21 2.24 -5.64
CA LEU A 40 5.54 2.61 -7.02
C LEU A 40 4.74 3.81 -7.52
N VAL A 41 5.37 4.65 -8.33
CA VAL A 41 4.71 5.66 -9.17
C VAL A 41 5.13 5.45 -10.62
N VAL A 42 4.13 5.35 -11.51
CA VAL A 42 4.33 5.25 -12.96
C VAL A 42 3.73 6.48 -13.62
N ARG A 43 4.50 7.18 -14.45
CA ARG A 43 4.04 8.38 -15.17
C ARG A 43 4.55 8.42 -16.60
N GLY A 44 3.79 9.10 -17.46
CA GLY A 44 4.14 9.35 -18.85
C GLY A 44 3.78 8.20 -19.78
N SER A 45 4.53 8.07 -20.87
CA SER A 45 4.27 7.10 -21.94
C SER A 45 4.89 5.73 -21.66
N ILE A 46 4.68 5.19 -20.46
CA ILE A 46 5.11 3.83 -20.09
C ILE A 46 3.97 3.07 -19.38
N THR A 47 4.04 1.76 -19.48
CA THR A 47 3.21 0.83 -18.73
C THR A 47 4.14 -0.12 -18.01
N GLU A 48 3.94 -0.29 -16.70
CA GLU A 48 4.82 -1.09 -15.85
C GLU A 48 4.07 -2.33 -15.31
N PRO A 49 4.58 -3.55 -15.54
CA PRO A 49 4.07 -4.73 -14.86
C PRO A 49 4.55 -4.75 -13.40
N VAL A 50 3.61 -4.80 -12.46
CA VAL A 50 3.88 -4.83 -11.02
C VAL A 50 3.42 -6.17 -10.45
N LYS A 51 4.30 -6.86 -9.76
CA LYS A 51 3.95 -8.10 -9.04
C LYS A 51 3.53 -7.76 -7.61
N VAL A 52 2.39 -8.27 -7.19
CA VAL A 52 1.93 -8.17 -5.79
C VAL A 52 2.42 -9.40 -5.05
N SER A 53 3.20 -9.17 -3.99
CA SER A 53 3.72 -10.26 -3.15
C SER A 53 2.59 -10.94 -2.39
N ASP A 54 2.67 -12.26 -2.27
CA ASP A 54 1.77 -13.04 -1.43
C ASP A 54 2.15 -12.83 0.05
N PRO A 55 1.23 -12.32 0.90
CA PRO A 55 1.51 -12.15 2.33
C PRO A 55 1.72 -13.47 3.08
N HIS A 56 1.34 -14.60 2.48
CA HIS A 56 1.56 -15.94 3.03
C HIS A 56 2.85 -16.60 2.51
N ALA A 57 3.58 -15.96 1.59
CA ALA A 57 4.84 -16.48 1.10
C ALA A 57 5.98 -16.32 2.10
N ASP A 58 6.84 -17.34 2.19
CA ASP A 58 7.98 -17.39 3.10
C ASP A 58 8.99 -16.28 2.75
N ALA A 59 9.18 -15.98 1.46
CA ALA A 59 10.12 -14.97 0.99
C ALA A 59 9.48 -13.96 0.01
N GLU A 60 10.07 -12.76 -0.10
CA GLU A 60 9.59 -11.71 -1.02
C GLU A 60 9.78 -12.06 -2.50
N ASN A 61 10.72 -12.96 -2.80
CA ASN A 61 11.04 -13.43 -4.14
C ASN A 61 10.32 -14.72 -4.54
N ASP A 62 9.38 -15.20 -3.72
CA ASP A 62 8.50 -16.32 -4.06
C ASP A 62 7.51 -15.96 -5.19
N ALA A 63 6.70 -16.94 -5.58
CA ALA A 63 5.65 -16.74 -6.56
C ALA A 63 4.73 -15.58 -6.12
N PRO A 64 4.49 -14.59 -7.00
CA PRO A 64 3.61 -13.48 -6.66
C PRO A 64 2.17 -13.96 -6.55
N LEU A 65 1.39 -13.29 -5.70
CA LEU A 65 -0.04 -13.53 -5.58
C LEU A 65 -0.77 -13.22 -6.89
N THR A 66 -0.42 -12.09 -7.49
CA THR A 66 -0.99 -11.62 -8.76
C THR A 66 -0.07 -10.60 -9.43
N GLY A 67 -0.39 -10.25 -10.67
CA GLY A 67 0.26 -9.19 -11.43
C GLY A 67 -0.72 -8.08 -11.80
N LEU A 68 -0.25 -6.84 -11.74
CA LEU A 68 -0.97 -5.64 -12.15
C LEU A 68 -0.23 -4.98 -13.32
N THR A 69 -0.99 -4.33 -14.19
CA THR A 69 -0.43 -3.53 -15.29
C THR A 69 -0.74 -2.07 -15.02
N ILE A 70 0.28 -1.29 -14.68
CA ILE A 70 0.11 0.08 -14.17
C ILE A 70 0.47 1.09 -15.25
N HIS A 71 -0.45 2.01 -15.52
CA HIS A 71 -0.26 3.13 -16.43
C HIS A 71 -0.75 4.43 -15.77
N ASN A 72 0.12 5.44 -15.70
CA ASN A 72 -0.20 6.77 -15.12
C ASN A 72 -0.89 6.73 -13.73
N LYS A 73 -0.57 5.73 -12.90
CA LYS A 73 -1.07 5.57 -11.53
C LYS A 73 0.07 5.26 -10.56
N ALA A 74 -0.25 5.21 -9.28
CA ALA A 74 0.64 4.79 -8.21
C ALA A 74 0.09 3.50 -7.58
N VAL A 75 0.99 2.70 -7.01
CA VAL A 75 0.67 1.49 -6.25
C VAL A 75 1.38 1.55 -4.91
N ALA A 76 0.68 1.20 -3.84
CA ALA A 76 1.30 1.02 -2.53
C ALA A 76 0.73 -0.22 -1.86
N THR A 77 1.55 -0.91 -1.08
CA THR A 77 1.13 -2.09 -0.32
C THR A 77 1.53 -1.92 1.14
N SER A 78 0.55 -2.07 2.03
CA SER A 78 0.79 -2.16 3.47
C SER A 78 0.39 -3.54 3.95
N GLY A 79 1.21 -4.12 4.81
CA GLY A 79 0.93 -5.42 5.41
C GLY A 79 1.52 -5.56 6.80
N ASN A 80 0.86 -6.37 7.62
CA ASN A 80 1.19 -6.55 9.03
C ASN A 80 2.13 -7.75 9.28
N TYR A 81 2.56 -8.47 8.25
CA TYR A 81 3.25 -9.76 8.34
C TYR A 81 4.79 -9.69 8.33
N ARG A 82 5.41 -8.64 7.77
CA ARG A 82 6.90 -8.55 7.67
C ARG A 82 7.57 -7.83 8.84
N ARG A 83 6.90 -6.82 9.40
CA ARG A 83 7.49 -5.92 10.40
C ARG A 83 6.69 -5.97 11.69
N GLY A 84 7.34 -6.47 12.73
CA GLY A 84 6.74 -6.68 14.04
C GLY A 84 7.73 -7.36 14.98
N VAL A 85 7.22 -7.77 16.14
CA VAL A 85 7.96 -8.53 17.14
C VAL A 85 7.11 -9.71 17.61
N GLN A 86 7.73 -10.88 17.73
CA GLN A 86 7.12 -12.04 18.35
C GLN A 86 7.31 -11.96 19.86
N ILE A 87 6.23 -12.01 20.63
CA ILE A 87 6.27 -12.05 22.11
C ILE A 87 5.45 -13.24 22.57
N GLY A 88 6.14 -14.28 23.04
CA GLY A 88 5.52 -15.59 23.28
C GLY A 88 4.96 -16.15 21.97
N ASP A 89 3.70 -16.58 22.01
CA ASP A 89 3.01 -17.15 20.84
C ASP A 89 2.25 -16.09 20.00
N HIS A 90 2.39 -14.80 20.33
CA HIS A 90 1.68 -13.72 19.64
C HIS A 90 2.60 -12.82 18.80
N TRP A 91 2.15 -12.52 17.59
CA TRP A 91 2.82 -11.63 16.65
C TRP A 91 2.28 -10.20 16.77
N TYR A 92 3.15 -9.26 17.15
CA TYR A 92 2.81 -7.84 17.28
C TYR A 92 3.34 -7.06 16.09
N SER A 93 2.45 -6.73 15.14
CA SER A 93 2.84 -5.95 13.96
C SER A 93 3.10 -4.47 14.29
N HIS A 94 3.83 -3.80 13.40
CA HIS A 94 4.04 -2.35 13.45
C HIS A 94 2.81 -1.49 13.09
N ILE A 95 1.72 -2.10 12.60
CA ILE A 95 0.48 -1.40 12.26
C ILE A 95 -0.47 -1.53 13.45
N VAL A 96 -0.72 -0.41 14.12
CA VAL A 96 -1.50 -0.33 15.35
C VAL A 96 -2.86 0.30 15.05
N ASP A 97 -3.93 -0.29 15.58
CA ASP A 97 -5.24 0.33 15.61
C ASP A 97 -5.25 1.43 16.69
N PRO A 98 -5.36 2.72 16.31
CA PRO A 98 -5.29 3.82 17.26
C PRO A 98 -6.49 3.86 18.23
N ARG A 99 -7.58 3.14 17.94
CA ARG A 99 -8.76 3.06 18.82
C ARG A 99 -8.50 2.17 20.03
N THR A 100 -7.65 1.16 19.87
CA THR A 100 -7.38 0.13 20.90
C THR A 100 -5.94 0.15 21.41
N GLY A 101 -5.02 0.75 20.66
CA GLY A 101 -3.58 0.68 20.93
C GLY A 101 -2.98 -0.71 20.67
N GLN A 102 -3.72 -1.62 20.05
CA GLN A 102 -3.28 -2.99 19.74
C GLN A 102 -2.94 -3.14 18.25
N PRO A 103 -2.10 -4.11 17.86
CA PRO A 103 -1.88 -4.42 16.45
C PRO A 103 -3.18 -4.69 15.70
N ALA A 104 -3.30 -4.20 14.48
CA ALA A 104 -4.43 -4.52 13.62
C ALA A 104 -4.22 -5.89 12.95
N GLU A 105 -5.24 -6.75 13.00
CA GLU A 105 -5.08 -8.17 12.64
C GLU A 105 -5.98 -8.68 11.52
N GLN A 106 -7.15 -8.07 11.27
CA GLN A 106 -8.15 -8.65 10.36
C GLN A 106 -7.68 -8.66 8.89
N ILE A 107 -7.03 -7.57 8.47
CA ILE A 107 -6.44 -7.43 7.14
C ILE A 107 -4.93 -7.53 7.30
N ILE A 108 -4.32 -8.49 6.60
CA ILE A 108 -2.88 -8.74 6.67
C ILE A 108 -2.12 -8.08 5.53
N SER A 109 -2.79 -7.80 4.41
CA SER A 109 -2.22 -7.09 3.27
C SER A 109 -3.29 -6.28 2.57
N ALA A 110 -2.96 -5.05 2.18
CA ALA A 110 -3.78 -4.20 1.33
C ALA A 110 -2.88 -3.55 0.28
N THR A 111 -3.14 -3.87 -0.99
CA THR A 111 -2.54 -3.21 -2.16
C THR A 111 -3.54 -2.21 -2.69
N VAL A 112 -3.14 -0.96 -2.87
CA VAL A 112 -3.99 0.11 -3.42
C VAL A 112 -3.34 0.69 -4.66
N VAL A 113 -4.14 0.80 -5.72
CA VAL A 113 -3.79 1.53 -6.94
C VAL A 113 -4.59 2.84 -6.95
N ALA A 114 -3.94 3.98 -7.12
CA ALA A 114 -4.62 5.29 -7.14
C ALA A 114 -3.91 6.27 -8.08
N PRO A 115 -4.56 7.37 -8.52
CA PRO A 115 -3.90 8.41 -9.31
C PRO A 115 -2.70 9.02 -8.59
N ASN A 116 -2.78 9.21 -7.28
CA ASN A 116 -1.75 9.82 -6.44
C ASN A 116 -1.15 8.78 -5.47
N ALA A 117 0.18 8.76 -5.35
CA ALA A 117 0.84 7.86 -4.41
C ALA A 117 0.51 8.16 -2.95
N SER A 118 0.32 9.42 -2.56
CA SER A 118 -0.08 9.74 -1.17
C SER A 118 -1.38 9.06 -0.79
N ASP A 119 -2.37 9.04 -1.70
CA ASP A 119 -3.65 8.39 -1.46
C ASP A 119 -3.48 6.87 -1.41
N ALA A 120 -2.71 6.29 -2.35
CA ALA A 120 -2.42 4.87 -2.36
C ALA A 120 -1.79 4.40 -1.03
N GLY A 121 -0.74 5.09 -0.56
CA GLY A 121 -0.04 4.72 0.68
C GLY A 121 -0.87 4.92 1.95
N ALA A 122 -1.60 6.05 2.03
CA ALA A 122 -2.47 6.32 3.15
C ALA A 122 -3.62 5.30 3.25
N LEU A 123 -4.26 4.99 2.12
CA LEU A 123 -5.35 4.01 2.06
C LEU A 123 -4.86 2.60 2.35
N ALA A 124 -3.71 2.17 1.80
CA ALA A 124 -3.14 0.86 2.09
C ALA A 124 -2.93 0.65 3.60
N THR A 125 -2.39 1.65 4.30
CA THR A 125 -2.23 1.60 5.76
C THR A 125 -3.58 1.65 6.48
N ALA A 126 -4.49 2.55 6.08
CA ALA A 126 -5.82 2.64 6.68
C ALA A 126 -6.60 1.32 6.55
N PHE A 127 -6.47 0.62 5.43
CA PHE A 127 -7.17 -0.66 5.21
C PHE A 127 -6.64 -1.80 6.07
N ASN A 128 -5.39 -1.75 6.54
CA ASN A 128 -4.93 -2.71 7.54
C ASN A 128 -5.59 -2.46 8.92
N VAL A 129 -6.04 -1.24 9.20
CA VAL A 129 -6.68 -0.84 10.46
C VAL A 129 -8.21 -0.99 10.43
N LEU A 130 -8.83 -0.68 9.29
CA LEU A 130 -10.27 -0.78 9.09
C LEU A 130 -10.71 -2.24 8.91
N SER A 131 -11.99 -2.52 9.16
CA SER A 131 -12.58 -3.78 8.74
C SER A 131 -12.70 -3.85 7.20
N PRO A 132 -12.77 -5.05 6.60
CA PRO A 132 -12.96 -5.19 5.14
C PRO A 132 -14.15 -4.39 4.59
N LYS A 133 -15.26 -4.32 5.34
CA LYS A 133 -16.45 -3.58 4.94
C LYS A 133 -16.21 -2.06 4.95
N GLU A 134 -15.52 -1.55 5.96
CA GLU A 134 -15.16 -0.13 6.04
C GLU A 134 -14.17 0.25 4.95
N SER A 135 -13.17 -0.59 4.68
CA SER A 135 -12.20 -0.40 3.60
C SER A 135 -12.88 -0.32 2.23
N LEU A 136 -13.79 -1.25 1.93
CA LEU A 136 -14.57 -1.24 0.68
C LEU A 136 -15.48 0.00 0.56
N LYS A 137 -16.03 0.47 1.67
CA LYS A 137 -16.83 1.71 1.68
C LYS A 137 -15.95 2.94 1.40
N LEU A 138 -14.75 2.98 1.99
CA LEU A 138 -13.84 4.11 1.83
C LEU A 138 -13.26 4.16 0.42
N ILE A 139 -12.77 3.04 -0.14
CA ILE A 139 -12.21 3.03 -1.50
C ILE A 139 -13.23 3.47 -2.56
N ALA A 140 -14.50 3.09 -2.40
CA ALA A 140 -15.58 3.49 -3.30
C ALA A 140 -15.85 5.01 -3.31
N SER A 141 -15.38 5.75 -2.29
CA SER A 141 -15.48 7.22 -2.23
C SER A 141 -14.29 7.93 -2.87
N VAL A 142 -13.24 7.20 -3.27
CA VAL A 142 -12.00 7.76 -3.84
C VAL A 142 -11.99 7.50 -5.34
N PRO A 143 -12.16 8.54 -6.19
CA PRO A 143 -12.25 8.35 -7.63
C PRO A 143 -11.00 7.70 -8.24
N ASN A 144 -11.21 6.73 -9.13
CA ASN A 144 -10.16 6.02 -9.87
C ASN A 144 -9.15 5.25 -9.01
N ALA A 145 -9.50 4.97 -7.75
CA ALA A 145 -8.72 4.14 -6.85
C ALA A 145 -9.32 2.73 -6.76
N GLU A 146 -8.43 1.74 -6.71
CA GLU A 146 -8.76 0.32 -6.67
C GLU A 146 -7.93 -0.36 -5.58
N ALA A 147 -8.43 -1.44 -4.99
CA ALA A 147 -7.75 -2.14 -3.91
C ALA A 147 -7.90 -3.66 -4.01
N LEU A 148 -6.83 -4.35 -3.63
CA LEU A 148 -6.81 -5.78 -3.33
C LEU A 148 -6.48 -5.95 -1.84
N ILE A 149 -7.37 -6.61 -1.10
CA ILE A 149 -7.27 -6.86 0.33
C ILE A 149 -7.16 -8.36 0.57
N ILE A 150 -6.21 -8.75 1.40
CA ILE A 150 -6.03 -10.12 1.89
C ILE A 150 -6.30 -10.13 3.39
N THR A 151 -7.30 -10.92 3.81
CA THR A 151 -7.62 -11.08 5.24
C THR A 151 -6.75 -12.14 5.90
N LYS A 152 -6.69 -12.15 7.23
CA LYS A 152 -5.97 -13.16 8.01
C LYS A 152 -6.43 -14.59 7.73
N GLU A 153 -7.71 -14.75 7.36
CA GLU A 153 -8.33 -16.01 6.97
C GLU A 153 -8.03 -16.41 5.50
N GLY A 154 -7.17 -15.66 4.81
CA GLY A 154 -6.79 -15.92 3.41
C GLY A 154 -7.84 -15.50 2.39
N LYS A 155 -8.84 -14.69 2.77
CA LYS A 155 -9.84 -14.22 1.82
C LYS A 155 -9.29 -13.08 0.95
N HIS A 156 -9.44 -13.22 -0.36
CA HIS A 156 -9.12 -12.17 -1.32
C HIS A 156 -10.37 -11.32 -1.59
N ILE A 157 -10.22 -10.01 -1.46
CA ILE A 157 -11.30 -9.04 -1.65
C ILE A 157 -10.80 -7.93 -2.55
N GLU A 158 -11.46 -7.76 -3.70
CA GLU A 158 -11.17 -6.71 -4.67
C GLU A 158 -12.26 -5.63 -4.61
N SER A 159 -11.87 -4.36 -4.74
CA SER A 159 -12.82 -3.27 -4.95
C SER A 159 -13.41 -3.34 -6.35
N LYS A 160 -14.65 -2.86 -6.51
CA LYS A 160 -15.27 -2.70 -7.83
C LYS A 160 -14.74 -1.49 -8.58
#